data_AF-A0A958V5B3-F1
#
_entry.id   AF-A0A958V5B3-F1
#
_cell.length_a   1.000
_cell.length_b   1.000
_cell.length_c   1.000
_cell.angle_alpha   90.00
_cell.angle_beta   90.00
_cell.angle_gamma   90.00
#
_symmetry.space_group_name_H-M   'P 1'
#
loop_
_entity.id
_entity.type
_entity.pdbx_description
1 polymer ?
#
loop_
_entity_poly.entity_id
_entity_poly.type
_entity_poly.pdbx_seq_one_letter_code
_entity_poly.pdbx_strand_id
1 'polypeptide(L)'
;EINDEFDVHFNFLDSIASKWSRESAEVIYYLLKNFKEREIAETLNISQPAINYRKKAANWESIAALLKRYRSVVKRYTDGK
;
A
#
# COMPACT_ATOMS: atom_id res chain seq x y z
N GLU A 1 18.84 5.08 13.91
CA GLU A 1 18.50 3.65 13.80
C GLU A 1 17.13 3.41 13.17
N ILE A 2 16.00 3.74 13.82
CA ILE A 2 14.67 3.47 13.22
C ILE A 2 14.41 4.27 11.95
N ASN A 3 14.83 5.54 11.89
CA ASN A 3 14.71 6.33 10.67
C ASN A 3 15.53 5.69 9.54
N ASP A 4 16.76 5.26 9.82
CA ASP A 4 17.62 4.58 8.85
C ASP A 4 16.99 3.25 8.36
N GLU A 5 16.36 2.48 9.25
CA GLU A 5 15.61 1.26 8.90
C GLU A 5 14.44 1.59 7.94
N PHE A 6 13.68 2.65 8.23
CA PHE A 6 12.59 3.08 7.36
C PHE A 6 13.06 3.69 6.05
N ASP A 7 14.20 4.37 6.01
CA ASP A 7 14.79 4.87 4.76
C ASP A 7 15.10 3.71 3.80
N VAL A 8 15.63 2.60 4.33
CA VAL A 8 15.79 1.36 3.55
C VAL A 8 14.44 0.84 3.08
N HIS A 9 13.45 0.71 3.97
CA HIS A 9 12.11 0.25 3.59
C HIS A 9 11.42 1.12 2.53
N PHE A 10 11.58 2.44 2.61
CA PHE A 10 11.00 3.38 1.65
C PHE A 10 11.73 3.33 0.31
N ASN A 11 13.04 3.10 0.30
CA ASN A 11 13.76 2.82 -0.94
C ASN A 11 13.21 1.57 -1.67
N PHE A 12 12.93 0.49 -0.91
CA PHE A 12 12.27 -0.69 -1.48
C PHE A 12 10.85 -0.39 -1.96
N LEU A 13 10.09 0.43 -1.21
CA LEU A 13 8.75 0.87 -1.63
C LEU A 13 8.82 1.65 -2.95
N ASP A 14 9.76 2.57 -3.10
CA ASP A 14 9.96 3.35 -4.34
C ASP A 14 10.33 2.44 -5.53
N SER A 15 11.18 1.44 -5.30
CA SER A 15 11.53 0.43 -6.32
C SER A 15 10.35 -0.44 -6.74
N ILE A 16 9.38 -0.68 -5.85
CA ILE A 16 8.12 -1.36 -6.16
C ILE A 16 7.17 -0.40 -6.90
N ALA A 17 6.98 0.80 -6.37
CA ALA A 17 6.01 1.77 -6.86
C ALA A 17 6.35 2.33 -8.24
N SER A 18 7.64 2.51 -8.54
CA SER A 18 8.13 2.92 -9.86
C SER A 18 7.77 1.94 -10.99
N LYS A 19 7.40 0.70 -10.67
CA LYS A 19 7.01 -0.34 -11.64
C LYS A 19 5.49 -0.48 -11.79
N TRP A 20 4.71 0.30 -11.05
CA TRP A 20 3.26 0.22 -11.16
C TRP A 20 2.79 0.73 -12.52
N SER A 21 1.88 -0.03 -13.13
CA SER A 21 1.04 0.53 -14.18
C SER A 21 0.07 1.54 -13.57
N ARG A 22 -0.44 2.46 -14.39
CA ARG A 22 -1.46 3.43 -13.99
C ARG A 22 -2.66 2.74 -13.32
N GLU A 23 -3.11 1.64 -13.91
CA GLU A 23 -4.27 0.88 -13.48
C GLU A 23 -4.07 0.24 -12.10
N SER A 24 -2.84 -0.22 -11.83
CA SER A 24 -2.47 -0.76 -10.53
C SER A 24 -2.38 0.35 -9.49
N ALA A 25 -1.77 1.49 -9.84
CA ALA A 25 -1.67 2.65 -8.97
C ALA A 25 -3.06 3.19 -8.56
N GLU A 26 -4.04 3.20 -9.46
CA GLU A 26 -5.42 3.60 -9.16
C GLU A 26 -6.06 2.70 -8.08
N VAL A 27 -5.88 1.37 -8.18
CA VAL A 27 -6.38 0.44 -7.16
C VAL A 27 -5.70 0.69 -5.81
N ILE A 28 -4.38 0.88 -5.80
CA ILE A 28 -3.64 1.15 -4.55
C ILE A 28 -4.05 2.49 -3.94
N TYR A 29 -4.28 3.52 -4.75
CA TYR A 29 -4.75 4.83 -4.29
C TYR A 29 -6.05 4.70 -3.47
N TYR A 30 -7.04 3.97 -3.98
CA TYR A 30 -8.30 3.78 -3.24
C TYR A 30 -8.13 2.91 -1.99
N LEU A 31 -7.28 1.89 -2.02
CA LEU A 31 -6.97 1.09 -0.83
C LEU A 31 -6.33 1.93 0.27
N LEU A 32 -5.43 2.86 -0.07
CA LEU A 32 -4.84 3.82 0.88
C LEU A 32 -5.88 4.79 1.45
N LYS A 33 -6.98 5.04 0.74
CA LYS A 33 -8.16 5.79 1.22
C LYS A 33 -9.12 4.92 2.03
N ASN A 34 -8.76 3.67 2.34
CA ASN A 34 -9.55 2.68 3.08
C ASN A 34 -10.84 2.22 2.37
N PHE A 35 -10.91 2.33 1.04
CA PHE A 35 -12.02 1.74 0.28
C PHE A 35 -11.90 0.21 0.30
N LYS A 36 -13.04 -0.47 0.33
CA LYS A 36 -13.16 -1.91 0.17
C LYS A 36 -13.07 -2.27 -1.32
N GLU A 37 -12.58 -3.46 -1.62
CA GLU A 37 -12.40 -3.91 -3.01
C GLU A 37 -13.69 -3.83 -3.84
N ARG A 38 -14.86 -4.15 -3.27
CA ARG A 38 -16.15 -3.99 -3.95
C ARG A 38 -16.44 -2.54 -4.34
N GLU A 39 -16.14 -1.58 -3.46
CA GLU A 39 -16.34 -0.16 -3.73
C GLU A 39 -15.38 0.33 -4.83
N ILE A 40 -14.16 -0.21 -4.85
CA ILE A 40 -13.19 0.05 -5.91
C ILE A 40 -13.65 -0.54 -7.24
N ALA A 41 -14.23 -1.74 -7.24
CA ALA A 41 -14.76 -2.40 -8.44
C ALA A 41 -15.87 -1.57 -9.08
N GLU A 42 -16.80 -1.09 -8.26
CA GLU A 42 -17.87 -0.19 -8.67
C GLU A 42 -17.32 1.15 -9.17
N THR A 43 -16.37 1.76 -8.44
CA THR A 43 -15.79 3.07 -8.78
C THR A 43 -14.99 3.04 -10.09
N LEU A 44 -14.21 1.99 -10.31
CA LEU A 44 -13.37 1.83 -11.51
C LEU A 44 -14.09 1.08 -12.63
N ASN A 45 -15.31 0.62 -12.42
CA ASN A 45 -16.08 -0.23 -13.33
C ASN A 45 -15.27 -1.45 -13.83
N ILE A 46 -14.65 -2.18 -12.90
CA ILE A 46 -13.85 -3.39 -13.19
C ILE A 46 -14.30 -4.56 -12.34
N SER A 47 -13.94 -5.77 -12.75
CA SER A 47 -14.27 -6.98 -12.01
C SER A 47 -13.39 -7.19 -10.77
N GLN A 48 -13.91 -7.92 -9.79
CA GLN A 48 -13.15 -8.31 -8.60
C GLN A 48 -11.84 -9.08 -8.91
N PRO A 49 -11.80 -10.01 -9.89
CA PRO A 49 -10.53 -10.60 -10.34
C PRO A 49 -9.52 -9.58 -10.88
N ALA A 50 -9.98 -8.53 -11.56
CA ALA A 50 -9.10 -7.47 -12.06
C ALA A 50 -8.46 -6.69 -10.91
N ILE A 51 -9.19 -6.44 -9.82
CA ILE A 51 -8.63 -5.84 -8.59
C ILE A 51 -7.57 -6.75 -7.99
N ASN A 52 -7.87 -8.04 -7.83
CA ASN A 52 -6.93 -9.01 -7.25
C ASN A 52 -5.63 -9.07 -8.06
N TYR A 53 -5.74 -9.08 -9.40
CA TYR A 53 -4.60 -9.03 -10.28
C TYR A 53 -3.77 -7.75 -10.09
N ARG A 54 -4.42 -6.57 -10.08
CA ARG A 54 -3.76 -5.27 -9.92
C ARG A 54 -3.10 -5.11 -8.55
N LYS A 55 -3.74 -5.56 -7.47
CA LYS A 55 -3.15 -5.65 -6.13
C LYS A 55 -1.89 -6.50 -6.12
N LYS A 56 -1.95 -7.68 -6.74
CA LYS A 56 -0.81 -8.59 -6.83
C LYS A 56 0.33 -7.98 -7.65
N ALA A 57 0.02 -7.36 -8.79
CA ALA A 57 0.98 -6.69 -9.65
C ALA A 57 1.68 -5.51 -8.93
N ALA A 58 0.95 -4.77 -8.11
CA ALA A 58 1.49 -3.68 -7.29
C ALA A 58 2.22 -4.16 -6.02
N ASN A 59 2.21 -5.46 -5.72
CA ASN A 59 2.72 -6.04 -4.48
C ASN A 59 2.07 -5.45 -3.19
N TRP A 60 0.74 -5.26 -3.23
CA TRP A 60 -0.03 -4.61 -2.16
C TRP A 60 0.18 -5.21 -0.78
N GLU A 61 0.22 -6.54 -0.65
CA GLU A 61 0.35 -7.20 0.66
C GLU A 61 1.65 -6.79 1.39
N SER A 62 2.76 -6.64 0.64
CA SER A 62 4.03 -6.17 1.17
C SER A 62 3.94 -4.71 1.65
N ILE A 63 3.24 -3.87 0.88
CA ILE A 63 3.01 -2.45 1.21
C ILE A 63 2.12 -2.34 2.45
N ALA A 64 1.05 -3.12 2.53
CA ALA A 64 0.15 -3.15 3.67
C ALA A 64 0.90 -3.58 4.95
N ALA A 65 1.81 -4.55 4.86
CA ALA A 65 2.67 -4.96 5.96
C ALA A 65 3.60 -3.83 6.41
N LEU A 66 4.26 -3.14 5.48
CA LEU A 66 5.09 -1.96 5.77
C LEU A 66 4.29 -0.86 6.47
N LEU A 67 3.12 -0.51 5.95
CA LEU A 67 2.25 0.51 6.53
C LEU A 67 1.76 0.13 7.94
N LYS A 68 1.48 -1.16 8.17
CA LYS A 68 1.12 -1.68 9.50
C LYS A 68 2.30 -1.53 10.48
N ARG A 69 3.51 -1.88 10.05
CA ARG A 69 4.73 -1.71 10.86
C ARG A 69 4.98 -0.24 11.17
N TYR A 70 4.92 0.62 10.15
CA TYR A 70 5.11 2.06 10.28
C TYR A 70 4.15 2.66 11.32
N ARG A 71 2.84 2.39 11.19
CA ARG A 71 1.84 2.85 12.17
C ARG A 71 2.11 2.35 13.59
N SER A 72 2.52 1.09 13.73
CA SER A 72 2.85 0.50 15.04
C SER A 72 4.04 1.20 15.69
N VAL A 73 5.08 1.54 14.91
CA VAL A 73 6.25 2.26 15.42
C VAL A 73 5.89 3.70 15.76
N VAL A 74 5.27 4.44 14.84
CA VAL A 74 4.86 5.84 15.09
C VAL A 74 4.01 5.94 16.34
N LYS A 75 3.02 5.05 16.51
CA LYS A 75 2.17 5.01 17.70
C LYS A 75 2.98 4.86 19.00
N ARG A 76 4.02 4.01 19.01
CA ARG A 76 4.87 3.83 20.21
C ARG A 76 5.58 5.14 20.60
N TYR A 77 6.06 5.89 19.60
CA TYR A 77 6.72 7.16 19.81
C TYR A 77 5.76 8.28 20.21
N THR A 78 4.55 8.32 19.63
CA THR A 78 3.57 9.37 19.94
C THR A 78 2.84 9.13 21.26
N ASP A 79 2.64 7.87 21.66
CA ASP A 79 1.95 7.52 22.90
C ASP A 79 2.88 7.58 24.14
N GLY A 80 4.11 8.06 23.99
CA GLY A 80 4.99 8.38 25.12
C GLY A 80 5.47 7.17 25.92
N LYS A 81 5.98 6.12 25.26
CA LYS A 81 6.84 5.11 25.90
C LYS A 81 8.25 5.17 25.35
#